data_AF-A0A927S1Z4-F1
#
_entry.id   AF-A0A927S1Z4-F1
#
_cell.length_a   1.000
_cell.length_b   1.000
_cell.length_c   1.000
_cell.angle_alpha   90.00
_cell.angle_beta   90.00
_cell.angle_gamma   90.00
#
_symmetry.space_group_name_H-M   'P 1'
#
loop_
_entity.id
_entity.type
_entity.pdbx_description
1 polymer ?
#
loop_
_entity_poly.entity_id
_entity_poly.type
_entity_poly.pdbx_seq_one_letter_code
_entity_poly.pdbx_strand_id
1 'polypeptide(L)'
;MEILDLKLFLLRDRICAWEFSESSGRFEVGMARPYKRLSSLDRLYPSDFTNVPYSKKQLKAAPYIDNFTPDFIEAFSRCDRIMPFGDYENAIRQSFGEKSAVYTLYKQKAQMPRPAEKYNELYIDFEAVDMKICGWYAVLVTGDERIEYEGIANPFTDEKKLRRKYESVYSQLLPYSIEDIVAAPHIERFQNYFIDMFRQAKKIYTYGDTDALFVKHSFGDHIYNFFKVRNVDMSVKLGNRNLSLDKTCKLFGIKIDGEEHDPKIDVEKMMAYMEATKQL
;
A
#
# COMPACT_ATOMS: atom_id res chain seq x y z
N MET A 1 4.43 -1.20 29.58
CA MET A 1 5.32 -2.06 28.79
C MET A 1 5.25 -1.54 27.38
N GLU A 2 6.35 -1.01 26.88
CA GLU A 2 6.43 -0.41 25.55
C GLU A 2 6.74 -1.49 24.52
N ILE A 3 5.85 -1.67 23.55
CA ILE A 3 5.98 -2.66 22.48
C ILE A 3 6.25 -1.92 21.18
N LEU A 4 7.29 -2.35 20.46
CA LEU A 4 7.52 -1.95 19.07
C LEU A 4 7.00 -3.03 18.13
N ASP A 5 5.89 -2.75 17.45
CA ASP A 5 5.45 -3.51 16.29
C ASP A 5 6.36 -3.17 15.09
N LEU A 6 7.09 -4.18 14.61
CA LEU A 6 8.12 -4.03 13.58
C LEU A 6 7.70 -4.70 12.27
N LYS A 7 7.61 -3.91 11.20
CA LYS A 7 7.43 -4.43 9.84
C LYS A 7 8.61 -4.03 8.97
N LEU A 8 9.23 -5.00 8.30
CA LEU A 8 10.34 -4.76 7.38
C LEU A 8 9.95 -5.21 5.97
N PHE A 9 10.31 -4.39 4.99
CA PHE A 9 10.19 -4.69 3.58
C PHE A 9 11.57 -5.04 3.03
N LEU A 10 11.65 -6.19 2.37
CA LEU A 10 12.91 -6.79 2.00
C LEU A 10 13.06 -6.83 0.48
N LEU A 11 14.23 -6.45 -0.02
CA LEU A 11 14.66 -6.74 -1.38
C LEU A 11 15.69 -7.87 -1.32
N ARG A 12 15.23 -9.09 -1.60
CA ARG A 12 15.90 -10.36 -1.24
C ARG A 12 15.98 -10.50 0.27
N ASP A 13 17.18 -10.54 0.83
CA ASP A 13 17.48 -10.76 2.24
C ASP A 13 17.90 -9.49 2.96
N ARG A 14 17.62 -8.30 2.41
CA ARG A 14 18.05 -7.01 2.97
C ARG A 14 16.91 -6.01 3.04
N ILE A 15 16.96 -5.19 4.09
CA ILE A 15 15.94 -4.19 4.39
C ILE A 15 16.05 -3.03 3.39
N CYS A 16 14.92 -2.68 2.79
CA CYS A 16 14.79 -1.52 1.92
C CYS A 16 13.72 -0.52 2.40
N ALA A 17 12.84 -0.93 3.29
CA ALA A 17 11.88 -0.07 3.97
C ALA A 17 11.47 -0.66 5.32
N TRP A 18 10.92 0.17 6.21
CA TRP A 18 10.44 -0.27 7.50
C TRP A 18 9.26 0.56 8.00
N GLU A 19 8.54 -0.03 8.95
CA GLU A 19 7.54 0.63 9.79
C GLU A 19 7.80 0.26 11.25
N PHE A 20 7.83 1.29 12.08
CA PHE A 20 7.93 1.23 13.53
C PHE A 20 6.62 1.77 14.10
N SER A 21 5.85 0.93 14.77
CA SER A 21 4.64 1.33 15.48
C SER A 21 4.82 1.03 16.96
N GLU A 22 4.90 2.05 17.79
CA GLU A 22 5.02 1.92 19.23
C GLU A 22 3.63 1.86 19.88
N SER A 23 3.50 1.11 20.96
CA SER A 23 2.27 1.06 21.77
C SER A 23 1.85 2.42 22.35
N SER A 24 2.81 3.35 22.47
CA SER A 24 2.60 4.76 22.80
C SER A 24 1.83 5.56 21.75
N GLY A 25 1.64 5.00 20.54
CA GLY A 25 1.04 5.67 19.39
C GLY A 25 2.04 6.35 18.45
N ARG A 26 3.34 6.37 18.79
CA ARG A 26 4.38 6.87 17.89
C ARG A 26 4.49 5.95 16.67
N PHE A 27 4.60 6.56 15.49
CA PHE A 27 4.71 5.85 14.23
C PHE A 27 5.80 6.47 13.36
N GLU A 28 6.70 5.63 12.87
CA GLU A 28 7.80 6.03 11.98
C GLU A 28 7.90 5.08 10.79
N VAL A 29 8.18 5.64 9.63
CA VAL A 29 8.46 4.88 8.41
C VAL A 29 9.74 5.37 7.80
N GLY A 30 10.45 4.48 7.13
CA GLY A 30 11.66 4.87 6.42
C GLY A 30 11.95 4.01 5.21
N MET A 31 12.86 4.52 4.40
CA MET A 31 13.33 3.90 3.18
C MET A 31 14.85 3.97 3.11
N ALA A 32 15.46 2.91 2.62
CA ALA A 32 16.89 2.88 2.41
C ALA A 32 17.25 2.04 1.19
N ARG A 33 18.44 2.31 0.65
CA ARG A 33 19.06 1.44 -0.32
C ARG A 33 19.60 0.21 0.41
N PRO A 34 19.16 -1.02 0.05
CA PRO A 34 19.58 -2.24 0.74
C PRO A 34 21.05 -2.62 0.47
N TYR A 35 21.60 -2.20 -0.67
CA TYR A 35 22.96 -2.55 -1.09
C TYR A 35 23.88 -1.32 -1.14
N LYS A 36 25.12 -1.47 -0.64
CA LYS A 36 26.12 -0.40 -0.66
C LYS A 36 26.40 0.10 -2.08
N ARG A 37 26.59 -0.84 -3.02
CA ARG A 37 26.87 -0.55 -4.44
C ARG A 37 25.58 -0.41 -5.24
N LEU A 38 25.45 0.69 -5.98
CA LEU A 38 24.32 0.93 -6.88
C LEU A 38 24.20 -0.12 -7.99
N SER A 39 25.34 -0.64 -8.46
CA SER A 39 25.39 -1.68 -9.49
C SER A 39 24.78 -3.00 -9.04
N SER A 40 24.66 -3.25 -7.73
CA SER A 40 23.93 -4.41 -7.20
C SER A 40 22.44 -4.34 -7.53
N LEU A 41 21.84 -3.14 -7.48
CA LEU A 41 20.46 -2.94 -7.91
C LEU A 41 20.31 -3.10 -9.43
N ASP A 42 21.38 -2.87 -10.19
CA ASP A 42 21.35 -3.00 -11.65
C ASP A 42 21.18 -4.43 -12.13
N ARG A 43 21.65 -5.38 -11.34
CA ARG A 43 21.58 -6.83 -11.62
C ARG A 43 20.27 -7.48 -11.19
N LEU A 44 19.37 -6.73 -10.57
CA LEU A 44 18.07 -7.24 -10.11
C LEU A 44 17.08 -7.22 -11.27
N TYR A 45 16.31 -8.30 -11.38
CA TYR A 45 15.25 -8.40 -12.35
C TYR A 45 14.05 -7.55 -11.90
N PRO A 46 13.23 -7.02 -12.82
CA PRO A 46 12.02 -6.28 -12.45
C PRO A 46 11.10 -7.05 -11.48
N SER A 47 11.02 -8.37 -11.62
CA SER A 47 10.24 -9.26 -10.74
C SER A 47 10.69 -9.23 -9.28
N ASP A 48 11.96 -8.94 -8.99
CA ASP A 48 12.51 -8.84 -7.63
C ASP A 48 11.87 -7.67 -6.83
N PHE A 49 11.23 -6.72 -7.51
CA PHE A 49 10.61 -5.54 -6.89
C PHE A 49 9.10 -5.67 -6.69
N THR A 50 8.48 -6.79 -7.10
CA THR A 50 7.02 -7.00 -7.02
C THR A 50 6.45 -6.85 -5.62
N ASN A 51 7.22 -7.24 -4.60
CA ASN A 51 6.84 -7.15 -3.19
C ASN A 51 7.53 -5.98 -2.46
N VAL A 52 8.18 -5.09 -3.22
CA VAL A 52 8.96 -3.97 -2.68
C VAL A 52 8.20 -2.67 -2.91
N PRO A 53 8.07 -1.82 -1.88
CA PRO A 53 7.33 -0.56 -1.96
C PRO A 53 7.85 0.46 -2.97
N TYR A 54 9.09 0.29 -3.44
CA TYR A 54 9.85 1.33 -4.12
C TYR A 54 10.43 0.82 -5.44
N SER A 55 10.38 1.70 -6.44
CA SER A 55 11.05 1.46 -7.71
C SER A 55 12.57 1.39 -7.54
N LYS A 56 13.24 0.72 -8.47
CA LYS A 56 14.70 0.71 -8.58
C LYS A 56 15.31 2.11 -8.58
N LYS A 57 14.66 3.09 -9.25
CA LYS A 57 15.11 4.49 -9.28
C LYS A 57 15.07 5.13 -7.89
N GLN A 58 13.97 4.95 -7.15
CA GLN A 58 13.83 5.47 -5.78
C GLN A 58 14.86 4.84 -4.83
N LEU A 59 15.06 3.52 -4.91
CA LEU A 59 16.06 2.82 -4.08
C LEU A 59 17.49 3.24 -4.39
N LYS A 60 17.81 3.58 -5.65
CA LYS A 60 19.12 4.12 -6.00
C LYS A 60 19.37 5.49 -5.36
N ALA A 61 18.35 6.33 -5.30
CA ALA A 61 18.43 7.67 -4.72
C ALA A 61 18.47 7.66 -3.17
N ALA A 62 17.97 6.60 -2.53
CA ALA A 62 17.95 6.47 -1.08
C ALA A 62 19.36 6.36 -0.46
N PRO A 63 19.55 6.85 0.78
CA PRO A 63 20.76 6.58 1.55
C PRO A 63 20.94 5.08 1.80
N TYR A 64 22.18 4.64 2.01
CA TYR A 64 22.47 3.23 2.30
C TYR A 64 21.90 2.84 3.68
N ILE A 65 21.34 1.63 3.82
CA ILE A 65 20.67 1.16 5.05
C ILE A 65 21.54 1.29 6.30
N ASP A 66 22.85 1.09 6.20
CA ASP A 66 23.79 1.20 7.31
C ASP A 66 23.84 2.62 7.92
N ASN A 67 23.49 3.65 7.14
CA ASN A 67 23.41 5.03 7.63
C ASN A 67 22.26 5.25 8.63
N PHE A 68 21.27 4.35 8.65
CA PHE A 68 20.12 4.41 9.57
C PHE A 68 20.33 3.54 10.82
N THR A 69 21.54 3.03 11.03
CA THR A 69 21.92 2.32 12.26
C THR A 69 21.53 3.09 13.53
N PRO A 70 21.75 4.42 13.65
CA PRO A 70 21.34 5.18 14.83
C PRO A 70 19.83 5.14 15.07
N ASP A 71 19.03 5.29 14.02
CA ASP A 71 17.56 5.33 14.12
C ASP A 71 17.00 3.98 14.59
N PHE A 72 17.55 2.88 14.08
CA PHE A 72 17.18 1.53 14.52
C PHE A 72 17.59 1.27 15.97
N ILE A 73 18.79 1.70 16.38
CA ILE A 73 19.24 1.59 17.78
C ILE A 73 18.30 2.37 18.69
N GLU A 74 17.97 3.60 18.31
CA GLU A 74 17.09 4.49 19.06
C GLU A 74 15.70 3.87 19.25
N ALA A 75 15.06 3.43 18.15
CA ALA A 75 13.76 2.78 18.19
C ALA A 75 13.78 1.51 19.05
N PHE A 76 14.77 0.63 18.84
CA PHE A 76 14.86 -0.65 19.56
C PHE A 76 15.23 -0.48 21.04
N SER A 77 15.94 0.60 21.38
CA SER A 77 16.31 0.89 22.76
C SER A 77 15.11 1.37 23.58
N ARG A 78 14.17 2.08 22.96
CA ARG A 78 12.98 2.66 23.63
C ARG A 78 11.91 1.65 24.01
N CYS A 79 11.81 0.53 23.29
CA CYS A 79 10.82 -0.49 23.59
C CYS A 79 11.34 -1.55 24.57
N ASP A 80 10.47 -2.13 25.38
CA ASP A 80 10.80 -3.30 26.20
C ASP A 80 10.93 -4.57 25.34
N ARG A 81 10.07 -4.68 24.30
CA ARG A 81 9.98 -5.85 23.41
C ARG A 81 9.73 -5.40 21.97
N ILE A 82 10.25 -6.21 21.03
CA ILE A 82 10.00 -6.04 19.60
C ILE A 82 9.08 -7.17 19.16
N MET A 83 7.99 -6.81 18.50
CA MET A 83 7.01 -7.73 17.96
C MET A 83 7.08 -7.71 16.43
N PRO A 84 7.84 -8.63 15.81
CA PRO A 84 8.04 -8.60 14.37
C PRO A 84 6.85 -9.20 13.60
N PHE A 85 6.58 -8.65 12.41
CA PHE A 85 5.52 -9.11 11.50
C PHE A 85 5.92 -10.33 10.65
N GLY A 86 7.16 -10.79 10.76
CA GLY A 86 7.72 -11.94 10.07
C GLY A 86 9.07 -12.32 10.66
N ASP A 87 9.67 -13.40 10.16
CA ASP A 87 11.04 -13.75 10.53
C ASP A 87 12.03 -12.80 9.84
N TYR A 88 12.61 -11.90 10.64
CA TYR A 88 13.52 -10.87 10.18
C TYR A 88 14.95 -11.05 10.67
N GLU A 89 15.27 -12.13 11.38
CA GLU A 89 16.60 -12.30 11.97
C GLU A 89 17.69 -12.25 10.90
N ASN A 90 17.51 -13.03 9.83
CA ASN A 90 18.47 -13.04 8.73
C ASN A 90 18.52 -11.68 8.01
N ALA A 91 17.38 -11.01 7.84
CA ALA A 91 17.32 -9.72 7.15
C ALA A 91 18.09 -8.62 7.91
N ILE A 92 17.92 -8.56 9.23
CA ILE A 92 18.63 -7.62 10.09
C ILE A 92 20.12 -7.95 10.12
N ARG A 93 20.47 -9.24 10.27
CA ARG A 93 21.86 -9.71 10.23
C ARG A 93 22.56 -9.34 8.91
N GLN A 94 21.89 -9.52 7.77
CA GLN A 94 22.46 -9.19 6.46
C GLN A 94 22.58 -7.69 6.24
N SER A 95 21.61 -6.91 6.73
CA SER A 95 21.57 -5.46 6.52
C SER A 95 22.62 -4.71 7.35
N PHE A 96 22.76 -5.04 8.63
CA PHE A 96 23.63 -4.32 9.58
C PHE A 96 24.86 -5.12 10.03
N GLY A 97 24.85 -6.44 9.86
CA GLY A 97 25.92 -7.33 10.29
C GLY A 97 25.66 -8.00 11.65
N GLU A 98 26.21 -9.19 11.84
CA GLU A 98 26.03 -10.03 13.05
C GLU A 98 26.63 -9.41 14.32
N LYS A 99 27.59 -8.49 14.19
CA LYS A 99 28.19 -7.78 15.32
C LYS A 99 27.58 -6.39 15.57
N SER A 100 26.53 -6.03 14.84
CA SER A 100 25.90 -4.71 14.99
C SER A 100 25.09 -4.62 16.29
N ALA A 101 25.05 -3.42 16.86
CA ALA A 101 24.18 -3.14 18.00
C ALA A 101 22.69 -3.34 17.64
N VAL A 102 22.29 -3.03 16.40
CA VAL A 102 20.92 -3.28 15.89
C VAL A 102 20.57 -4.76 15.96
N TYR A 103 21.42 -5.63 15.41
CA TYR A 103 21.18 -7.08 15.44
C TYR A 103 21.20 -7.63 16.87
N THR A 104 22.09 -7.11 17.72
CA THR A 104 22.17 -7.51 19.13
C THR A 104 20.89 -7.15 19.89
N LEU A 105 20.41 -5.91 19.75
CA LEU A 105 19.15 -5.45 20.34
C LEU A 105 17.95 -6.24 19.82
N TYR A 106 17.92 -6.53 18.52
CA TYR A 106 16.87 -7.34 17.93
C TYR A 106 16.86 -8.75 18.53
N LYS A 107 18.01 -9.46 18.56
CA LYS A 107 18.14 -10.79 19.19
C LYS A 107 17.67 -10.81 20.64
N GLN A 108 17.92 -9.74 21.39
CA GLN A 108 17.55 -9.64 22.80
C GLN A 108 16.06 -9.38 23.03
N LYS A 109 15.44 -8.56 22.18
CA LYS A 109 14.09 -8.03 22.41
C LYS A 109 13.00 -8.64 21.53
N ALA A 110 13.37 -9.17 20.35
CA ALA A 110 12.45 -9.77 19.42
C ALA A 110 11.76 -10.99 20.03
N GLN A 111 10.44 -10.98 19.95
CA GLN A 111 9.62 -12.14 20.26
C GLN A 111 9.45 -12.98 19.00
N MET A 112 8.86 -14.17 19.16
CA MET A 112 8.36 -14.90 18.00
C MET A 112 7.47 -13.96 17.17
N PRO A 113 7.58 -13.99 15.82
CA PRO A 113 6.67 -13.22 15.00
C PRO A 113 5.25 -13.53 15.42
N ARG A 114 4.37 -12.51 15.41
CA ARG A 114 2.94 -12.81 15.59
C ARG A 114 2.59 -13.92 14.62
N PRO A 115 1.73 -14.89 15.01
CA PRO A 115 1.09 -15.76 14.04
C PRO A 115 0.64 -14.89 12.87
N ALA A 116 0.63 -15.42 11.65
CA ALA A 116 -0.06 -14.75 10.58
C ALA A 116 -1.52 -14.61 11.02
N GLU A 117 -1.86 -13.52 11.71
CA GLU A 117 -3.22 -13.05 11.90
C GLU A 117 -3.83 -13.11 10.51
N LYS A 118 -5.07 -13.62 10.37
CA LYS A 118 -5.81 -13.53 9.10
C LYS A 118 -5.67 -12.07 8.67
N TYR A 119 -4.79 -11.81 7.70
CA TYR A 119 -4.28 -10.47 7.53
C TYR A 119 -5.43 -9.64 7.04
N ASN A 120 -5.67 -8.49 7.67
CA ASN A 120 -6.66 -7.57 7.15
C ASN A 120 -6.27 -7.19 5.73
N GLU A 121 -7.10 -7.56 4.77
CA GLU A 121 -6.92 -7.29 3.36
C GLU A 121 -7.88 -6.17 2.98
N LEU A 122 -7.36 -5.05 2.49
CA LEU A 122 -8.19 -3.99 1.93
C LEU A 122 -8.24 -4.18 0.44
N TYR A 123 -9.42 -4.26 -0.13
CA TYR A 123 -9.66 -4.18 -1.57
C TYR A 123 -10.21 -2.79 -1.84
N ILE A 124 -9.61 -2.04 -2.75
CA ILE A 124 -10.00 -0.66 -3.01
C ILE A 124 -9.89 -0.33 -4.48
N ASP A 125 -10.86 0.43 -4.96
CA ASP A 125 -10.87 1.04 -6.28
C ASP A 125 -11.24 2.52 -6.17
N PHE A 126 -10.52 3.36 -6.91
CA PHE A 126 -10.70 4.81 -6.92
C PHE A 126 -11.15 5.30 -8.27
N GLU A 127 -12.13 6.21 -8.22
CA GLU A 127 -12.50 7.03 -9.36
C GLU A 127 -11.89 8.43 -9.25
N ALA A 128 -11.43 8.97 -10.38
CA ALA A 128 -10.65 10.21 -10.39
C ALA A 128 -10.95 11.14 -11.56
N VAL A 129 -10.94 12.45 -11.26
CA VAL A 129 -10.91 13.52 -12.26
C VAL A 129 -9.50 14.11 -12.29
N ASP A 130 -8.83 14.02 -13.43
CA ASP A 130 -7.48 14.58 -13.63
C ASP A 130 -6.47 14.10 -12.58
N MET A 131 -6.44 12.79 -12.35
CA MET A 131 -5.62 12.09 -11.34
C MET A 131 -5.96 12.40 -9.88
N LYS A 132 -6.97 13.22 -9.59
CA LYS A 132 -7.42 13.45 -8.21
C LYS A 132 -8.68 12.65 -7.92
N ILE A 133 -8.64 11.93 -6.79
CA ILE A 133 -9.74 11.09 -6.29
C ILE A 133 -11.00 11.94 -6.15
N CYS A 134 -12.09 11.45 -6.73
CA CYS A 134 -13.44 12.02 -6.65
C CYS A 134 -14.49 11.02 -6.14
N GLY A 135 -14.19 9.72 -6.17
CA GLY A 135 -15.01 8.68 -5.55
C GLY A 135 -14.18 7.45 -5.22
N TRP A 136 -14.69 6.62 -4.32
CA TRP A 136 -14.04 5.37 -3.93
C TRP A 136 -15.04 4.37 -3.36
N TYR A 137 -14.69 3.10 -3.52
CA TYR A 137 -15.25 2.01 -2.73
C TYR A 137 -14.12 1.13 -2.24
N ALA A 138 -14.22 0.64 -1.00
CA ALA A 138 -13.26 -0.26 -0.43
C ALA A 138 -13.91 -1.26 0.54
N VAL A 139 -13.36 -2.47 0.59
CA VAL A 139 -13.77 -3.50 1.53
C VAL A 139 -12.55 -3.97 2.31
N LEU A 140 -12.57 -3.76 3.63
CA LEU A 140 -11.61 -4.33 4.55
C LEU A 140 -12.13 -5.69 5.03
N VAL A 141 -11.41 -6.75 4.69
CA VAL A 141 -11.71 -8.12 5.12
C VAL A 141 -10.90 -8.43 6.37
N THR A 142 -11.58 -8.58 7.51
CA THR A 142 -10.99 -8.87 8.82
C THR A 142 -11.44 -10.24 9.30
N GLY A 143 -10.69 -11.27 8.91
CA GLY A 143 -11.08 -12.64 9.18
C GLY A 143 -12.32 -13.05 8.40
N ASP A 144 -13.46 -13.20 9.09
CA ASP A 144 -14.75 -13.53 8.47
C ASP A 144 -15.68 -12.30 8.38
N GLU A 145 -15.23 -11.14 8.90
CA GLU A 145 -15.96 -9.87 8.84
C GLU A 145 -15.53 -9.05 7.62
N ARG A 146 -16.47 -8.22 7.14
CA ARG A 146 -16.24 -7.24 6.07
C ARG A 146 -16.70 -5.87 6.54
N ILE A 147 -15.83 -4.88 6.39
CA ILE A 147 -16.12 -3.48 6.68
C ILE A 147 -16.05 -2.73 5.36
N GLU A 148 -17.16 -2.09 4.99
CA GLU A 148 -17.29 -1.32 3.76
C GLU A 148 -16.97 0.16 3.99
N TYR A 149 -16.26 0.74 3.04
CA TYR A 149 -15.89 2.15 2.99
C TYR A 149 -16.28 2.68 1.62
N GLU A 150 -17.02 3.78 1.58
CA GLU A 150 -17.36 4.42 0.32
C GLU A 150 -17.45 5.93 0.51
N GLY A 151 -17.33 6.65 -0.59
CA GLY A 151 -17.59 8.08 -0.56
C GLY A 151 -17.29 8.78 -1.88
N ILE A 152 -17.65 10.05 -1.87
CA ILE A 152 -17.43 11.01 -2.94
C ILE A 152 -16.71 12.23 -2.37
N ALA A 153 -15.85 12.85 -3.18
CA ALA A 153 -15.11 14.04 -2.79
C ALA A 153 -15.02 15.02 -3.95
N ASN A 154 -14.95 16.30 -3.61
CA ASN A 154 -14.62 17.34 -4.58
C ASN A 154 -13.09 17.40 -4.77
N PRO A 155 -12.55 17.07 -5.96
CA PRO A 155 -11.11 17.04 -6.20
C PRO A 155 -10.47 18.43 -6.35
N PHE A 156 -11.25 19.48 -6.60
CA PHE A 156 -10.74 20.82 -6.90
C PHE A 156 -11.56 21.92 -6.24
N THR A 157 -10.89 22.97 -5.78
CA THR A 157 -11.56 24.19 -5.33
C THR A 157 -12.14 25.03 -6.48
N ASP A 158 -11.62 24.90 -7.70
CA ASP A 158 -12.14 25.58 -8.90
C ASP A 158 -13.26 24.75 -9.55
N GLU A 159 -14.49 24.96 -9.09
CA GLU A 159 -15.70 24.30 -9.60
C GLU A 159 -15.93 24.54 -11.09
N LYS A 160 -15.62 25.74 -11.61
CA LYS A 160 -15.87 26.08 -13.01
C LYS A 160 -14.94 25.29 -13.95
N LYS A 161 -13.70 25.05 -13.53
CA LYS A 161 -12.77 24.19 -14.24
C LYS A 161 -13.18 22.72 -14.14
N LEU A 162 -13.58 22.28 -12.95
CA LEU A 162 -14.05 20.91 -12.71
C LEU A 162 -15.25 20.58 -13.60
N ARG A 163 -16.30 21.40 -13.60
CA ARG A 163 -17.51 21.20 -14.43
C ARG A 163 -17.19 21.08 -15.91
N ARG A 164 -16.40 22.00 -16.47
CA ARG A 164 -16.00 21.95 -17.88
C ARG A 164 -15.27 20.66 -18.23
N LYS A 165 -14.34 20.24 -17.37
CA LYS A 165 -13.54 19.04 -17.62
C LYS A 165 -14.39 17.77 -17.49
N TYR A 166 -15.28 17.75 -16.49
CA TYR A 166 -16.24 16.67 -16.28
C TYR A 166 -17.15 16.49 -17.50
N GLU A 167 -17.83 17.55 -17.94
CA GLU A 167 -18.74 17.51 -19.09
C GLU A 167 -18.05 17.00 -20.35
N SER A 168 -16.79 17.40 -20.57
CA SER A 168 -16.04 17.06 -21.79
C SER A 168 -15.46 15.64 -21.82
N VAL A 169 -15.17 15.03 -20.67
CA VAL A 169 -14.40 13.77 -20.61
C VAL A 169 -15.07 12.72 -19.73
N TYR A 170 -15.61 13.10 -18.58
CA TYR A 170 -15.95 12.17 -17.51
C TYR A 170 -17.45 11.89 -17.37
N SER A 171 -18.31 12.66 -18.04
CA SER A 171 -19.77 12.57 -17.93
C SER A 171 -20.39 11.23 -18.31
N GLN A 172 -19.66 10.40 -19.08
CA GLN A 172 -20.05 9.04 -19.46
C GLN A 172 -19.13 7.96 -18.88
N LEU A 173 -18.13 8.36 -18.08
CA LEU A 173 -17.15 7.46 -17.49
C LEU A 173 -17.36 7.27 -16.00
N LEU A 174 -17.69 8.35 -15.28
CA LEU A 174 -17.84 8.29 -13.83
C LEU A 174 -19.28 7.94 -13.44
N PRO A 175 -19.48 7.15 -12.38
CA PRO A 175 -20.81 6.78 -11.89
C PRO A 175 -21.47 7.92 -11.08
N TYR A 176 -20.74 9.00 -10.81
CA TYR A 176 -21.18 10.11 -9.96
C TYR A 176 -21.52 11.34 -10.79
N SER A 177 -22.65 12.00 -10.52
CA SER A 177 -22.99 13.24 -11.20
C SER A 177 -22.02 14.37 -10.82
N ILE A 178 -21.88 15.36 -11.70
CA ILE A 178 -21.06 16.53 -11.41
C ILE A 178 -21.61 17.35 -10.24
N GLU A 179 -22.92 17.34 -10.05
CA GLU A 179 -23.61 17.95 -8.91
C GLU A 179 -23.18 17.30 -7.60
N ASP A 180 -23.13 15.97 -7.55
CA ASP A 180 -22.69 15.21 -6.37
C ASP A 180 -21.21 15.50 -6.05
N ILE A 181 -20.34 15.47 -7.06
CA ILE A 181 -18.90 15.75 -6.89
C ILE A 181 -18.68 17.17 -6.38
N VAL A 182 -19.41 18.16 -6.90
CA VAL A 182 -19.26 19.57 -6.47
C VAL A 182 -19.76 19.77 -5.04
N ALA A 183 -20.87 19.12 -4.67
CA ALA A 183 -21.45 19.23 -3.32
C ALA A 183 -20.63 18.48 -2.25
N ALA A 184 -19.80 17.52 -2.64
CA ALA A 184 -19.00 16.73 -1.73
C ALA A 184 -17.89 17.54 -1.02
N PRO A 185 -17.45 17.12 0.18
CA PRO A 185 -16.31 17.76 0.83
C PRO A 185 -15.04 17.67 -0.02
N HIS A 186 -14.16 18.67 0.08
CA HIS A 186 -12.89 18.66 -0.65
C HIS A 186 -12.02 17.46 -0.27
N ILE A 187 -11.37 16.84 -1.26
CA ILE A 187 -10.59 15.60 -1.09
C ILE A 187 -9.58 15.66 0.06
N GLU A 188 -8.92 16.80 0.27
CA GLU A 188 -7.95 17.00 1.36
C GLU A 188 -8.54 16.74 2.77
N ARG A 189 -9.85 16.92 2.97
CA ARG A 189 -10.50 16.64 4.25
C ARG A 189 -10.53 15.14 4.59
N PHE A 190 -10.34 14.27 3.60
CA PHE A 190 -10.33 12.82 3.78
C PHE A 190 -8.93 12.24 4.03
N GLN A 191 -7.90 13.07 4.16
CA GLN A 191 -6.53 12.59 4.40
C GLN A 191 -6.44 11.62 5.60
N ASN A 192 -7.00 12.00 6.76
CA ASN A 192 -6.94 11.15 7.95
C ASN A 192 -7.82 9.90 7.79
N TYR A 193 -8.98 10.05 7.15
CA TYR A 193 -9.87 8.93 6.81
C TYR A 193 -9.13 7.84 6.01
N PHE A 194 -8.39 8.23 4.97
CA PHE A 194 -7.61 7.27 4.17
C PHE A 194 -6.45 6.68 4.95
N ILE A 195 -5.72 7.47 5.73
CA ILE A 195 -4.64 6.95 6.59
C ILE A 195 -5.19 5.89 7.55
N ASP A 196 -6.29 6.17 8.23
CA ASP A 196 -6.90 5.27 9.21
C ASP A 196 -7.39 3.98 8.54
N MET A 197 -8.00 4.07 7.35
CA MET A 197 -8.38 2.90 6.56
C MET A 197 -7.15 2.07 6.14
N PHE A 198 -6.13 2.70 5.56
CA PHE A 198 -4.92 2.02 5.07
C PHE A 198 -4.09 1.39 6.20
N ARG A 199 -4.07 2.00 7.40
CA ARG A 199 -3.37 1.46 8.58
C ARG A 199 -3.93 0.14 9.06
N GLN A 200 -5.23 -0.08 8.88
CA GLN A 200 -5.90 -1.31 9.31
C GLN A 200 -5.52 -2.51 8.45
N ALA A 201 -5.00 -2.30 7.24
CA ALA A 201 -4.71 -3.35 6.29
C ALA A 201 -3.21 -3.70 6.22
N LYS A 202 -2.89 -5.00 6.19
CA LYS A 202 -1.51 -5.44 5.92
C LYS A 202 -1.19 -5.34 4.43
N LYS A 203 -2.18 -5.62 3.58
CA LYS A 203 -2.14 -5.55 2.12
C LYS A 203 -3.32 -4.74 1.62
N ILE A 204 -3.05 -3.90 0.64
CA ILE A 204 -4.05 -3.10 -0.06
C ILE A 204 -4.06 -3.56 -1.52
N TYR A 205 -5.11 -4.24 -1.93
CA TYR A 205 -5.28 -4.77 -3.26
C TYR A 205 -5.96 -3.74 -4.16
N THR A 206 -5.32 -3.48 -5.30
CA THR A 206 -5.84 -2.65 -6.39
C THR A 206 -5.65 -3.38 -7.71
N TYR A 207 -6.37 -2.98 -8.75
CA TYR A 207 -6.19 -3.53 -10.08
C TYR A 207 -5.31 -2.62 -10.95
N GLY A 208 -4.00 -2.84 -10.91
CA GLY A 208 -3.01 -1.99 -11.57
C GLY A 208 -2.33 -1.01 -10.62
N ASP A 209 -1.54 -0.10 -11.19
CA ASP A 209 -0.71 0.87 -10.45
C ASP A 209 -1.35 2.28 -10.39
N THR A 210 -2.49 2.50 -11.05
CA THR A 210 -3.10 3.83 -11.22
C THR A 210 -3.63 4.40 -9.92
N ASP A 211 -4.25 3.59 -9.07
CA ASP A 211 -4.76 4.00 -7.75
C ASP A 211 -3.70 4.65 -6.86
N ALA A 212 -2.48 4.12 -6.90
CA ALA A 212 -1.37 4.70 -6.15
C ALA A 212 -1.05 6.11 -6.67
N LEU A 213 -1.14 6.35 -7.98
CA LEU A 213 -0.95 7.68 -8.54
C LEU A 213 -2.08 8.62 -8.12
N PHE A 214 -3.33 8.14 -8.05
CA PHE A 214 -4.44 8.96 -7.55
C PHE A 214 -4.21 9.41 -6.10
N VAL A 215 -3.77 8.49 -5.23
CA VAL A 215 -3.38 8.84 -3.84
C VAL A 215 -2.28 9.89 -3.82
N LYS A 216 -1.26 9.75 -4.68
CA LYS A 216 -0.17 10.74 -4.79
C LYS A 216 -0.66 12.12 -5.20
N HIS A 217 -1.52 12.20 -6.21
CA HIS A 217 -1.99 13.47 -6.76
C HIS A 217 -3.03 14.15 -5.86
N SER A 218 -3.77 13.38 -5.06
CA SER A 218 -4.70 13.91 -4.07
C SER A 218 -4.00 14.40 -2.80
N PHE A 219 -3.00 13.67 -2.30
CA PHE A 219 -2.48 13.88 -0.95
C PHE A 219 -0.97 14.08 -0.83
N GLY A 220 -0.21 13.86 -1.90
CA GLY A 220 1.25 14.02 -1.90
C GLY A 220 2.03 12.75 -1.58
N ASP A 221 3.35 12.89 -1.53
CA ASP A 221 4.30 11.77 -1.49
C ASP A 221 4.25 10.96 -0.19
N HIS A 222 3.87 11.57 0.94
CA HIS A 222 3.86 10.87 2.24
C HIS A 222 2.78 9.78 2.29
N ILE A 223 1.55 10.11 1.90
CA ILE A 223 0.46 9.12 1.85
C ILE A 223 0.68 8.15 0.70
N TYR A 224 1.17 8.64 -0.45
CA TYR A 224 1.54 7.76 -1.56
C TYR A 224 2.52 6.68 -1.12
N ASN A 225 3.61 7.03 -0.43
CA ASN A 225 4.58 6.04 0.03
C ASN A 225 3.95 5.08 1.05
N PHE A 226 3.11 5.59 1.95
CA PHE A 226 2.40 4.78 2.95
C PHE A 226 1.42 3.77 2.33
N PHE A 227 0.70 4.19 1.28
CA PHE A 227 -0.18 3.35 0.49
C PHE A 227 0.62 2.34 -0.32
N LYS A 228 1.63 2.81 -1.07
CA LYS A 228 2.38 2.00 -2.03
C LYS A 228 3.13 0.86 -1.34
N VAL A 229 3.56 1.04 -0.09
CA VAL A 229 4.22 -0.03 0.64
C VAL A 229 3.32 -1.22 0.99
N ARG A 230 2.00 -0.98 1.09
CA ARG A 230 1.02 -2.05 1.32
C ARG A 230 0.36 -2.52 0.03
N ASN A 231 0.47 -1.73 -1.03
CA ASN A 231 -0.24 -1.95 -2.27
C ASN A 231 0.25 -3.22 -2.99
N VAL A 232 -0.70 -4.05 -3.38
CA VAL A 232 -0.50 -5.26 -4.18
C VAL A 232 -1.29 -5.10 -5.46
N ASP A 233 -0.55 -4.94 -6.57
CA ASP A 233 -1.12 -4.89 -7.91
C ASP A 233 -1.62 -6.28 -8.31
N MET A 234 -2.94 -6.44 -8.30
CA MET A 234 -3.60 -7.71 -8.63
C MET A 234 -3.42 -8.12 -10.09
N SER A 235 -3.24 -7.16 -10.99
CA SER A 235 -3.01 -7.43 -12.41
C SER A 235 -1.68 -8.18 -12.61
N VAL A 236 -0.69 -7.96 -11.73
CA VAL A 236 0.63 -8.62 -11.79
C VAL A 236 0.65 -9.95 -11.06
N LYS A 237 -0.06 -10.03 -9.93
CA LYS A 237 0.04 -11.18 -9.02
C LYS A 237 -0.41 -12.47 -9.70
N LEU A 238 -1.41 -12.38 -10.59
CA LEU A 238 -2.13 -13.55 -11.10
C LEU A 238 -2.52 -13.40 -12.59
N GLY A 239 -2.21 -12.25 -13.22
CA GLY A 239 -2.58 -11.93 -14.59
C GLY A 239 -1.45 -11.27 -15.37
N ASN A 240 -1.68 -11.04 -16.65
CA ASN A 240 -0.82 -10.19 -17.48
C ASN A 240 -1.29 -8.74 -17.31
N ARG A 241 -0.39 -7.79 -17.06
CA ARG A 241 -0.70 -6.33 -16.99
C ARG A 241 -1.49 -5.79 -18.18
N ASN A 242 -1.49 -6.52 -19.30
CA ASN A 242 -2.22 -6.16 -20.51
C ASN A 242 -3.70 -6.57 -20.49
N LEU A 243 -4.18 -7.27 -19.46
CA LEU A 243 -5.58 -7.68 -19.33
C LEU A 243 -6.31 -6.76 -18.35
N SER A 244 -7.44 -6.21 -18.78
CA SER A 244 -8.38 -5.49 -17.90
C SER A 244 -9.02 -6.44 -16.90
N LEU A 245 -9.57 -5.88 -15.82
CA LEU A 245 -10.25 -6.64 -14.77
C LEU A 245 -11.39 -7.50 -15.33
N ASP A 246 -12.22 -6.96 -16.23
CA ASP A 246 -13.33 -7.71 -16.83
C ASP A 246 -12.86 -8.90 -17.67
N LYS A 247 -11.80 -8.71 -18.47
CA LYS A 247 -11.22 -9.79 -19.27
C LYS A 247 -10.67 -10.88 -18.37
N THR A 248 -10.02 -10.48 -17.28
CA THR A 248 -9.49 -11.39 -16.28
C THR A 248 -10.62 -12.16 -15.58
N CYS A 249 -11.68 -11.49 -15.13
CA CYS A 249 -12.85 -12.13 -14.52
C CYS A 249 -13.49 -13.15 -15.47
N LYS A 250 -13.66 -12.79 -16.75
CA LYS A 250 -14.21 -13.67 -17.78
C LYS A 250 -13.37 -14.94 -17.97
N LEU A 251 -12.04 -14.85 -17.93
CA LEU A 251 -11.14 -16.00 -18.06
C LEU A 251 -11.28 -16.99 -16.89
N PHE A 252 -11.63 -16.49 -15.70
CA PHE A 252 -11.81 -17.29 -14.49
C PHE A 252 -13.27 -17.70 -14.26
N GLY A 253 -14.16 -17.43 -15.23
CA GLY A 253 -15.58 -17.77 -15.12
C GLY A 253 -16.35 -16.94 -14.09
N ILE A 254 -15.79 -15.82 -13.62
CA ILE A 254 -16.42 -14.92 -12.67
C ILE A 254 -17.43 -14.05 -13.41
N LYS A 255 -18.68 -14.06 -12.91
CA LYS A 255 -19.78 -13.27 -13.46
C LYS A 255 -20.32 -12.37 -12.36
N ILE A 256 -20.01 -11.09 -12.46
CA ILE A 256 -20.57 -10.02 -11.64
C ILE A 256 -21.11 -8.99 -12.62
N ASP A 257 -22.43 -8.80 -12.59
CA ASP A 257 -23.12 -7.85 -13.44
C ASP A 257 -23.07 -6.46 -12.78
N GLY A 258 -22.76 -5.43 -13.56
CA GLY A 258 -22.66 -4.06 -13.08
C GLY A 258 -22.15 -3.12 -14.16
N GLU A 259 -22.21 -1.82 -13.88
CA GLU A 259 -21.69 -0.79 -14.79
C GLU A 259 -20.15 -0.78 -14.77
N GLU A 260 -19.53 -0.55 -15.93
CA GLU A 260 -18.08 -0.29 -16.00
C GLU A 260 -17.78 1.01 -15.26
N HIS A 261 -16.65 1.07 -14.54
CA HIS A 261 -16.24 2.22 -13.71
C HIS A 261 -17.09 2.48 -12.46
N ASP A 262 -17.93 1.53 -12.06
CA ASP A 262 -18.47 1.52 -10.69
C ASP A 262 -17.40 0.89 -9.76
N PRO A 263 -16.80 1.67 -8.84
CA PRO A 263 -15.73 1.16 -8.00
C PRO A 263 -16.19 0.03 -7.08
N LYS A 264 -17.49 -0.04 -6.75
CA LYS A 264 -18.04 -1.15 -5.96
C LYS A 264 -17.98 -2.45 -6.75
N ILE A 265 -18.46 -2.41 -8.00
CA ILE A 265 -18.45 -3.56 -8.89
C ILE A 265 -17.02 -4.04 -9.14
N ASP A 266 -16.08 -3.12 -9.33
CA ASP A 266 -14.68 -3.46 -9.55
C ASP A 266 -14.00 -4.07 -8.31
N VAL A 267 -14.32 -3.58 -7.11
CA VAL A 267 -13.88 -4.22 -5.86
C VAL A 267 -14.48 -5.62 -5.68
N GLU A 268 -15.77 -5.80 -5.95
CA GLU A 268 -16.42 -7.12 -5.88
C GLU A 268 -15.78 -8.12 -6.86
N LYS A 269 -15.50 -7.68 -8.09
CA LYS A 269 -14.75 -8.45 -9.10
C LYS A 269 -13.36 -8.82 -8.61
N MET A 270 -12.62 -7.87 -8.05
CA MET A 270 -11.30 -8.12 -7.46
C MET A 270 -11.38 -9.18 -6.35
N MET A 271 -12.32 -9.05 -5.42
CA MET A 271 -12.47 -10.02 -4.33
C MET A 271 -12.83 -11.42 -4.85
N ALA A 272 -13.78 -11.52 -5.78
CA ALA A 272 -14.15 -12.80 -6.41
C ALA A 272 -12.98 -13.42 -7.17
N TYR A 273 -12.18 -12.59 -7.83
CA TYR A 273 -10.96 -13.02 -8.52
C TYR A 273 -9.93 -13.59 -7.55
N MET A 274 -9.66 -12.90 -6.45
CA MET A 274 -8.77 -13.42 -5.41
C MET A 274 -9.25 -14.77 -4.86
N GLU A 275 -10.55 -14.95 -4.66
CA GLU A 275 -11.09 -16.22 -4.17
C GLU A 275 -10.95 -17.36 -5.20
N ALA A 276 -11.29 -17.10 -6.46
CA ALA A 276 -11.14 -18.08 -7.54
C ALA A 276 -9.68 -18.56 -7.68
N THR A 277 -8.71 -17.67 -7.47
CA THR A 277 -7.29 -18.02 -7.58
C THR A 277 -6.75 -18.86 -6.43
N LYS A 278 -7.43 -18.93 -5.28
CA LYS A 278 -7.05 -19.86 -4.19
C LYS A 278 -7.35 -21.32 -4.52
N GLN A 279 -8.20 -21.56 -5.52
CA GLN A 279 -8.64 -22.90 -5.92
C GLN A 279 -7.76 -23.53 -7.01
N LEU A 280 -6.75 -22.80 -7.50
CA LEU A 280 -5.74 -23.25 -8.47
C LEU A 280 -4.45 -23.67 -7.75
#